data_AF-A0A9J6PM82-F1
#
_entry.id   AF-A0A9J6PM82-F1
#
_cell.length_a   1.000
_cell.length_b   1.000
_cell.length_c   1.000
_cell.angle_alpha   90.00
_cell.angle_beta   90.00
_cell.angle_gamma   90.00
#
_symmetry.space_group_name_H-M   'P 1'
#
loop_
_entity.id
_entity.type
_entity.pdbx_description
1 polymer ?
#
loop_
_entity_poly.entity_id
_entity_poly.type
_entity_poly.pdbx_seq_one_letter_code
_entity_poly.pdbx_strand_id
1 'polypeptide(L)'
;MVIDSTGKPTKKAMQLAKKGWSQAKIDRWLSDRARMDDRAGERRHANTPDSLTLWSRIIADLLATPGVKHAGLLLHFYSGDVDSEWIDPIRETVPISDFETRLANIREGQLLMTG
;
A
#
# COMPACT_ATOMS: atom_id res chain seq x y z
N MET A 1 3.77 -6.41 -25.06
CA MET A 1 3.49 -7.70 -24.37
C MET A 1 4.58 -7.96 -23.35
N VAL A 2 4.29 -7.70 -22.06
CA VAL A 2 5.24 -8.01 -20.97
C VAL A 2 5.07 -9.49 -20.62
N ILE A 3 6.06 -10.27 -21.07
CA ILE A 3 6.18 -11.71 -20.88
C ILE A 3 7.12 -11.94 -19.70
N ASP A 4 6.78 -12.90 -18.84
CA ASP A 4 7.74 -13.36 -17.83
C ASP A 4 9.01 -13.93 -18.49
N SER A 5 10.04 -14.25 -17.71
CA SER A 5 11.29 -14.85 -18.22
C SER A 5 11.09 -16.19 -18.97
N THR A 6 9.86 -16.71 -19.03
CA THR A 6 9.47 -17.92 -19.76
C THR A 6 8.58 -17.64 -20.97
N GLY A 7 8.37 -16.38 -21.37
CA GLY A 7 7.57 -16.03 -22.54
C GLY A 7 6.06 -16.09 -22.31
N LYS A 8 5.58 -16.14 -21.05
CA LYS A 8 4.14 -16.25 -20.74
C LYS A 8 3.56 -14.94 -20.21
N PRO A 9 2.29 -14.62 -20.52
CA PRO A 9 1.59 -13.50 -19.89
C PRO A 9 1.47 -13.76 -18.39
N THR A 10 1.85 -12.78 -17.58
CA THR A 10 1.77 -12.89 -16.12
C THR A 10 0.32 -13.16 -15.66
N LYS A 11 0.13 -13.91 -14.57
CA LYS A 11 -1.21 -14.23 -14.01
C LYS A 11 -2.09 -12.98 -13.84
N LYS A 12 -1.48 -11.85 -13.48
CA LYS A 12 -2.17 -10.54 -13.37
C LYS A 12 -2.59 -9.97 -14.72
N ALA A 13 -1.76 -10.06 -15.76
CA ALA A 13 -2.15 -9.66 -17.12
C ALA A 13 -3.35 -10.48 -17.61
N MET A 14 -3.38 -11.79 -17.32
CA MET A 14 -4.52 -12.64 -17.66
C MET A 14 -5.80 -12.28 -16.89
N GLN A 15 -5.68 -11.92 -15.61
CA GLN A 15 -6.82 -11.44 -14.81
C GLN A 15 -7.38 -10.12 -15.34
N LEU A 16 -6.51 -9.17 -15.71
CA LEU A 16 -6.94 -7.89 -16.27
C LEU A 16 -7.58 -8.06 -17.66
N ALA A 17 -7.04 -8.96 -18.49
CA ALA A 17 -7.64 -9.31 -19.77
C ALA A 17 -9.04 -9.93 -19.59
N LYS A 18 -9.21 -10.83 -18.61
CA LYS A 18 -10.52 -11.41 -18.26
C LYS A 18 -11.53 -10.35 -17.76
N LYS A 19 -11.05 -9.25 -17.18
CA LYS A 19 -11.87 -8.09 -16.79
C LYS A 19 -12.20 -7.16 -17.98
N GLY A 20 -11.89 -7.55 -19.22
CA GLY A 20 -12.22 -6.80 -20.43
C GLY A 20 -11.26 -5.63 -20.71
N TRP A 21 -10.10 -5.58 -20.06
CA TRP A 21 -9.15 -4.51 -20.30
C TRP A 21 -8.46 -4.71 -21.66
N SER A 22 -8.40 -3.65 -22.46
CA SER A 22 -7.63 -3.64 -23.71
C SER A 22 -6.14 -3.87 -23.43
N GLN A 23 -5.43 -4.53 -24.35
CA GLN A 23 -4.00 -4.82 -24.22
C GLN A 23 -3.15 -3.57 -23.88
N ALA A 24 -3.47 -2.42 -24.48
CA ALA A 24 -2.77 -1.16 -24.22
C ALA A 24 -2.93 -0.66 -22.76
N LYS A 25 -4.10 -0.89 -22.14
CA LYS A 25 -4.34 -0.55 -20.73
C LYS A 25 -3.58 -1.48 -19.79
N ILE A 26 -3.48 -2.76 -20.13
CA ILE A 26 -2.72 -3.75 -19.36
C ILE A 26 -1.24 -3.42 -19.42
N ASP A 27 -0.70 -3.16 -20.60
CA ASP A 27 0.71 -2.83 -20.79
C ASP A 27 1.07 -1.50 -20.09
N ARG A 28 0.18 -0.50 -20.12
CA ARG A 28 0.35 0.76 -19.37
C ARG A 28 0.33 0.54 -17.86
N TRP A 29 -0.65 -0.18 -17.34
CA TRP A 29 -0.75 -0.46 -15.90
C TRP A 29 0.46 -1.24 -15.37
N LEU A 30 0.97 -2.20 -16.14
CA LEU A 30 2.18 -2.95 -15.79
C LEU A 30 3.43 -2.06 -15.83
N SER A 31 3.54 -1.17 -16.83
CA SER A 31 4.65 -0.23 -16.92
C SER A 31 4.64 0.81 -15.81
N ASP A 32 3.48 1.33 -15.45
CA ASP A 32 3.32 2.27 -14.34
C ASP A 32 3.69 1.60 -13.01
N ARG A 33 3.29 0.35 -12.81
CA ARG A 33 3.66 -0.43 -11.62
C ARG A 33 5.16 -0.70 -11.53
N ALA A 34 5.79 -1.15 -12.62
CA ALA A 34 7.23 -1.39 -12.66
C ALA A 34 8.02 -0.09 -12.36
N ARG A 35 7.58 1.05 -12.90
CA ARG A 35 8.18 2.36 -12.62
C ARG A 35 7.98 2.82 -11.17
N MET A 36 6.88 2.45 -10.53
CA MET A 36 6.66 2.73 -9.11
C MET A 36 7.56 1.89 -8.23
N ASP A 37 7.76 0.62 -8.56
CA ASP A 37 8.67 -0.28 -7.84
C ASP A 37 10.14 0.16 -7.99
N ASP A 38 10.57 0.56 -9.19
CA ASP A 38 11.93 1.08 -9.44
C ASP A 38 12.18 2.40 -8.69
N ARG A 39 11.20 3.32 -8.70
CA ARG A 39 11.29 4.59 -7.94
C ARG A 39 11.27 4.36 -6.42
N ALA A 40 10.67 3.28 -5.94
CA ALA A 40 10.72 2.90 -4.53
C ALA A 40 12.11 2.34 -4.15
N GLY A 41 12.84 1.74 -5.10
CA GLY A 41 14.24 1.31 -4.91
C GLY A 41 15.22 2.48 -4.79
N GLU A 42 15.10 3.49 -5.65
CA GLU A 42 16.06 4.62 -5.73
C GLU A 42 15.93 5.61 -4.55
N ARG A 43 14.74 5.73 -3.94
CA ARG A 43 14.49 6.66 -2.81
C ARG A 43 15.03 6.19 -1.46
N ARG A 44 15.55 4.96 -1.36
CA ARG A 44 16.03 4.37 -0.09
C ARG A 44 17.33 4.97 0.45
N HIS A 45 18.04 5.84 -0.28
CA HIS A 45 19.45 6.14 0.02
C HIS A 45 19.83 7.61 0.26
N ALA A 46 18.91 8.58 0.30
CA ALA A 46 19.30 9.98 0.53
C ALA A 46 18.35 10.72 1.48
N ASN A 47 18.72 10.80 2.76
CA ASN A 47 18.31 11.82 3.72
C ASN A 47 16.81 12.02 4.04
N THR A 48 15.96 11.02 3.77
CA THR A 48 14.56 11.07 4.22
C THR A 48 14.44 10.23 5.50
N PRO A 49 13.80 10.72 6.59
CA PRO A 49 13.43 9.87 7.71
C PRO A 49 12.75 8.61 7.20
N ASP A 50 13.05 7.45 7.78
CA ASP A 50 12.37 6.21 7.41
C ASP A 50 10.86 6.48 7.45
N SER A 51 10.19 6.21 6.33
CA SER A 51 8.78 6.53 6.16
C SER A 51 7.94 5.85 7.26
N LEU A 52 8.41 4.71 7.77
CA LEU A 52 7.80 4.00 8.89
C LEU A 52 7.88 4.79 10.20
N THR A 53 9.04 5.36 10.52
CA THR A 53 9.23 6.20 11.71
C THR A 53 8.38 7.48 11.63
N LEU A 54 8.31 8.11 10.45
CA LEU A 54 7.46 9.28 10.23
C LEU A 54 5.98 8.97 10.52
N TRP A 55 5.45 7.90 9.94
CA TRP A 55 4.06 7.50 10.14
C TRP A 55 3.76 7.07 11.58
N SER A 56 4.69 6.36 12.21
CA SER A 56 4.56 5.97 13.63
C SER A 56 4.50 7.19 14.54
N ARG A 57 5.32 8.21 14.26
CA ARG A 57 5.29 9.49 14.99
C ARG A 57 3.98 10.24 14.80
N ILE A 58 3.47 10.33 13.57
CA ILE A 58 2.17 10.97 13.30
C ILE A 58 1.05 10.31 14.12
N ILE A 59 1.05 8.98 14.23
CA ILE A 59 0.06 8.24 15.01
C ILE A 59 0.21 8.50 16.52
N ALA A 60 1.43 8.57 17.03
CA ALA A 60 1.68 8.94 18.42
C ALA A 60 1.21 10.38 18.72
N ASP A 61 1.49 11.33 17.82
CA ASP A 61 1.08 12.73 17.96
C ASP A 61 -0.46 12.86 17.92
N LEU A 62 -1.14 12.05 17.08
CA LEU A 62 -2.60 11.98 17.06
C LEU A 62 -3.17 11.46 18.39
N LEU A 63 -2.60 10.40 18.97
CA LEU A 63 -3.03 9.88 20.27
C LEU A 63 -2.79 10.87 21.41
N ALA A 64 -1.76 11.71 21.31
CA ALA A 64 -1.51 12.77 22.28
C ALA A 64 -2.53 13.93 22.20
N THR A 65 -3.34 13.98 21.14
CA THR A 65 -4.36 15.02 20.97
C THR A 65 -5.52 14.78 21.95
N PRO A 66 -5.93 15.79 22.75
CA PRO A 66 -7.01 15.64 23.70
C PRO A 66 -8.30 15.10 23.07
N GLY A 67 -8.84 14.03 23.64
CA GLY A 67 -10.08 13.38 23.19
C GLY A 67 -9.87 12.28 22.15
N VAL A 68 -8.67 12.12 21.59
CA VAL A 68 -8.35 10.98 20.74
C VAL A 68 -8.04 9.76 21.61
N LYS A 69 -8.84 8.70 21.46
CA LYS A 69 -8.65 7.43 22.19
C LYS A 69 -7.97 6.36 21.37
N HIS A 70 -8.09 6.44 20.04
CA HIS A 70 -7.52 5.47 19.13
C HIS A 70 -7.13 6.19 17.83
N ALA A 71 -6.05 5.73 17.22
CA ALA A 71 -5.58 6.16 15.91
C ALA A 71 -5.08 4.95 15.13
N GLY A 72 -5.02 5.04 13.80
CA GLY A 72 -4.54 3.93 12.99
C GLY A 72 -4.30 4.30 11.54
N LEU A 73 -3.71 3.35 10.81
CA LEU A 73 -3.37 3.47 9.40
C LEU A 73 -3.96 2.31 8.61
N LEU A 74 -4.61 2.63 7.49
CA LEU A 74 -5.11 1.69 6.51
C LEU A 74 -4.19 1.69 5.28
N LEU A 75 -3.66 0.53 4.91
CA LEU A 75 -2.97 0.36 3.63
C LEU A 75 -3.94 -0.18 2.59
N HIS A 76 -4.31 0.63 1.60
CA HIS A 76 -5.16 0.23 0.48
C HIS A 76 -4.58 0.74 -0.84
N PHE A 77 -4.47 -0.13 -1.83
CA PHE A 77 -4.12 0.26 -3.20
C PHE A 77 -5.39 0.37 -4.02
N TYR A 78 -5.79 1.60 -4.31
CA TYR A 78 -6.97 1.85 -5.14
C TYR A 78 -6.82 1.23 -6.53
N SER A 79 -7.85 0.51 -6.94
CA SER A 79 -7.96 -0.16 -8.23
C SER A 79 -8.92 0.57 -9.18
N GLY A 80 -9.70 1.51 -8.66
CA GLY A 80 -10.65 2.34 -9.38
C GLY A 80 -10.66 3.77 -8.88
N ASP A 81 -11.85 4.38 -8.89
CA ASP A 81 -12.07 5.73 -8.39
C ASP A 81 -12.25 5.71 -6.87
N VAL A 82 -11.53 6.60 -6.18
CA VAL A 82 -11.46 6.67 -4.71
C VAL A 82 -12.84 6.87 -4.09
N ASP A 83 -13.71 7.66 -4.74
CA ASP A 83 -15.04 7.99 -4.22
C ASP A 83 -16.03 6.81 -4.30
N SER A 84 -15.75 5.82 -5.16
CA SER A 84 -16.65 4.69 -5.44
C SER A 84 -16.11 3.34 -4.98
N GLU A 85 -14.84 3.28 -4.56
CA GLU A 85 -14.18 2.04 -4.20
C GLU A 85 -14.57 1.60 -2.79
N TRP A 86 -15.21 0.43 -2.70
CA TRP A 86 -15.56 -0.19 -1.41
C TRP A 86 -14.33 -0.86 -0.79
N ILE A 87 -14.06 -0.55 0.48
CA ILE A 87 -12.95 -1.13 1.24
C ILE A 87 -13.53 -1.83 2.48
N ASP A 88 -13.20 -3.11 2.66
CA ASP A 88 -13.54 -3.90 3.85
C ASP A 88 -12.26 -4.23 4.64
N PRO A 89 -11.83 -3.35 5.55
CA PRO A 89 -10.53 -3.46 6.17
C PRO A 89 -10.47 -4.53 7.27
N ILE A 90 -9.41 -5.33 7.26
CA ILE A 90 -9.09 -6.24 8.36
C ILE A 90 -8.42 -5.44 9.46
N ARG A 91 -9.15 -5.24 10.56
CA ARG A 91 -8.66 -4.48 11.71
C ARG A 91 -7.72 -5.33 12.57
N GLU A 92 -6.57 -4.76 12.90
CA GLU A 92 -5.63 -5.26 13.89
C GLU A 92 -5.35 -4.15 14.91
N THR A 93 -5.38 -4.45 16.21
CA THR A 93 -5.06 -3.47 17.26
C THR A 93 -3.81 -3.91 17.99
N VAL A 94 -2.84 -3.00 18.13
CA VAL A 94 -1.53 -3.27 18.74
C VAL A 94 -1.14 -2.15 19.71
N PRO A 95 -0.31 -2.44 20.72
CA PRO A 95 0.27 -1.41 21.58
C PRO A 95 1.08 -0.40 20.76
N ILE A 96 1.12 0.86 21.19
CA ILE A 96 1.89 1.92 20.52
C ILE A 96 3.39 1.58 20.42
N SER A 97 3.93 0.84 21.40
CA SER A 97 5.31 0.35 21.40
C SER A 97 5.64 -0.56 20.23
N ASP A 98 4.64 -1.29 19.73
CA ASP A 98 4.81 -2.29 18.68
C ASP A 98 4.38 -1.74 17.31
N PHE A 99 3.80 -0.53 17.28
CA PHE A 99 3.16 0.02 16.10
C PHE A 99 4.10 0.14 14.91
N GLU A 100 5.32 0.66 15.09
CA GLU A 100 6.31 0.81 14.00
C GLU A 100 6.73 -0.54 13.42
N THR A 101 7.01 -1.52 14.28
CA THR A 101 7.37 -2.88 13.89
C THR A 101 6.24 -3.57 13.13
N ARG A 102 4.98 -3.35 13.54
CA ARG A 102 3.81 -3.91 12.87
C ARG A 102 3.50 -3.18 11.56
N LEU A 103 3.70 -1.86 11.51
CA LEU A 103 3.55 -1.04 10.32
C LEU A 103 4.49 -1.49 9.20
N ALA A 104 5.73 -1.88 9.54
CA ALA A 104 6.68 -2.45 8.58
C ALA A 104 6.17 -3.71 7.86
N ASN A 105 5.21 -4.41 8.48
CA ASN A 105 4.65 -5.67 8.00
C ASN A 105 3.17 -5.57 7.58
N ILE A 106 2.63 -4.35 7.50
CA ILE A 106 1.23 -4.12 7.14
C ILE A 106 0.97 -4.60 5.71
N ARG A 107 -0.19 -5.23 5.50
CA ARG A 107 -0.62 -5.76 4.21
C ARG A 107 -1.76 -4.91 3.64
N GLU A 108 -1.94 -5.01 2.33
CA GLU A 108 -3.09 -4.42 1.64
C GLU A 108 -4.40 -4.89 2.28
N GLY A 109 -5.30 -3.94 2.53
CA GLY A 109 -6.58 -4.15 3.19
C GLY A 109 -6.50 -4.22 4.73
N GLN A 110 -5.32 -4.04 5.34
CA GLN A 110 -5.21 -4.01 6.81
C GLN A 110 -5.33 -2.60 7.37
N LEU A 111 -6.11 -2.48 8.45
CA LEU A 111 -6.20 -1.29 9.29
C LEU A 111 -5.47 -1.59 10.61
N LEU A 112 -4.27 -1.05 10.76
CA LEU A 112 -3.48 -1.17 11.99
C LEU A 112 -3.86 -0.04 12.94
N MET A 113 -4.37 -0.39 14.11
CA MET A 113 -4.90 0.52 15.13
C MET A 113 -4.06 0.48 16.40
N THR A 114 -4.07 1.57 17.14
CA THR A 114 -3.47 1.71 18.46
C THR A 114 -4.26 2.73 19.30
N GLY A 115 -4.23 2.62 20.62
CA GLY A 115 -5.00 3.42 21.57
C GLY A 115 -4.85 2.95 22.99
#